data_AF-A0A814Q1N6-F1
#
_entry.id   AF-A0A814Q1N6-F1
#
_cell.length_a   1.000
_cell.length_b   1.000
_cell.length_c   1.000
_cell.angle_alpha   90.00
_cell.angle_beta   90.00
_cell.angle_gamma   90.00
#
_symmetry.space_group_name_H-M   'P 1'
#
loop_
_entity.id
_entity.type
_entity.pdbx_description
1 polymer ?
#
loop_
_entity_poly.entity_id
_entity_poly.type
_entity_poly.pdbx_seq_one_letter_code
_entity_poly.pdbx_strand_id
1 'polypeptide(L)'
;MEFTLRGCSGYAMNIENNLHAIQAVDVSSAVGRINQALNFSSNTSLYKIEGFTPLGQSNQPYSVSLWTQPATIQEASLIHLSAQNDGQGWCIDLLGFLVSGAILSRR
;
A
#
# COMPACT_ATOMS: atom_id res chain seq x y z
N MET A 1 9.78 3.87 10.40
CA MET A 1 9.14 2.70 9.77
C MET A 1 7.88 3.15 9.08
N GLU A 2 7.83 2.87 7.79
CA GLU A 2 6.85 3.40 6.87
C GLU A 2 6.07 2.26 6.24
N PHE A 3 4.75 2.42 6.20
CA PHE A 3 3.82 1.60 5.44
C PHE A 3 3.41 2.40 4.22
N THR A 4 3.82 1.95 3.05
CA THR A 4 3.53 2.59 1.78
C THR A 4 2.60 1.72 0.97
N LEU A 5 1.46 2.30 0.64
CA LEU A 5 0.57 1.75 -0.37
C LEU A 5 1.03 2.27 -1.72
N ARG A 6 1.42 1.34 -2.58
CA ARG A 6 1.66 1.62 -3.99
C ARG A 6 0.46 1.06 -4.75
N GLY A 7 -0.02 1.84 -5.71
CA GLY A 7 -1.10 1.42 -6.59
C GLY A 7 -0.68 1.70 -8.03
N CYS A 8 -1.11 0.84 -8.94
CA CYS A 8 -1.10 1.20 -10.36
C CYS A 8 -2.30 2.13 -10.65
N SER A 9 -2.35 2.72 -11.85
CA SER A 9 -3.45 3.61 -12.24
C SER A 9 -4.81 2.91 -12.09
N GLY A 10 -5.80 3.58 -11.47
CA GLY A 10 -7.19 3.16 -11.32
C GLY A 10 -7.52 2.27 -10.11
N TYR A 11 -6.67 2.22 -9.08
CA TYR A 11 -6.86 1.36 -7.92
C TYR A 11 -7.49 2.10 -6.76
N ALA A 12 -8.46 1.48 -6.07
CA ALA A 12 -9.16 2.05 -4.92
C ALA A 12 -8.86 1.25 -3.62
N MET A 13 -8.27 1.86 -2.57
CA MET A 13 -8.03 1.20 -1.26
C MET A 13 -8.70 1.92 -0.08
N ASN A 14 -9.39 1.20 0.81
CA ASN A 14 -10.02 1.77 2.01
C ASN A 14 -9.15 1.50 3.26
N ILE A 15 -8.88 2.55 4.07
CA ILE A 15 -8.14 2.48 5.34
C ILE A 15 -9.03 3.06 6.46
N GLU A 16 -9.39 2.25 7.45
CA GLU A 16 -10.39 2.63 8.47
C GLU A 16 -9.79 3.24 9.78
N ASN A 17 -8.75 4.08 9.74
CA ASN A 17 -8.07 4.47 11.00
C ASN A 17 -7.58 5.94 11.16
N ASN A 18 -8.16 6.94 10.49
CA ASN A 18 -7.67 8.35 10.60
C ASN A 18 -6.14 8.46 10.39
N LEU A 19 -5.58 7.59 9.56
CA LEU A 19 -4.15 7.58 9.26
C LEU A 19 -3.88 8.69 8.26
N HIS A 20 -3.21 9.74 8.73
CA HIS A 20 -2.76 10.83 7.87
C HIS A 20 -1.51 10.40 7.11
N ALA A 21 -1.55 10.51 5.79
CA ALA A 21 -0.35 10.34 4.98
C ALA A 21 0.68 11.43 5.30
N ILE A 22 1.94 11.01 5.42
CA ILE A 22 3.09 11.92 5.38
C ILE A 22 3.43 12.32 3.95
N GLN A 23 2.98 11.54 2.96
CA GLN A 23 3.11 11.86 1.55
C GLN A 23 2.02 11.14 0.74
N ALA A 24 1.36 11.86 -0.16
CA ALA A 24 0.44 11.31 -1.14
C ALA A 24 0.77 11.91 -2.51
N VAL A 25 1.15 11.08 -3.48
CA VAL A 25 1.49 11.49 -4.84
C VAL A 25 0.52 10.81 -5.79
N ASP A 26 -0.18 11.60 -6.61
CA ASP A 26 -1.19 11.12 -7.57
C ASP A 26 -2.27 10.24 -6.92
N VAL A 27 -2.63 10.56 -5.67
CA VAL A 27 -3.70 9.88 -4.93
C VAL A 27 -4.86 10.84 -4.74
N SER A 28 -6.06 10.39 -5.11
CA SER A 28 -7.32 11.10 -4.91
C SER A 28 -8.28 10.25 -4.08
N SER A 29 -9.39 10.82 -3.62
CA SER A 29 -10.49 10.03 -3.08
C SER A 29 -11.45 9.64 -4.20
N ALA A 30 -12.00 8.45 -4.12
CA ALA A 30 -13.07 7.96 -4.98
C ALA A 30 -14.07 7.15 -4.16
N VAL A 31 -15.25 6.90 -4.74
CA VAL A 31 -16.24 6.01 -4.12
C VAL A 31 -15.64 4.61 -4.02
N GLY A 32 -15.54 4.10 -2.79
CA GLY A 32 -15.00 2.78 -2.49
C GLY A 32 -16.07 1.72 -2.31
N ARG A 33 -15.66 0.47 -2.03
CA ARG A 33 -16.60 -0.60 -1.64
C ARG A 33 -17.43 -0.22 -0.42
N ILE A 34 -16.81 0.49 0.53
CA ILE A 34 -17.44 1.11 1.68
C ILE A 34 -17.01 2.58 1.66
N ASN A 35 -17.95 3.52 1.69
CA ASN A 35 -17.70 4.96 1.73
C ASN A 35 -16.71 5.46 0.63
N GLN A 36 -15.46 5.72 1.03
CA GLN A 36 -14.41 6.29 0.20
C GLN A 36 -13.23 5.32 0.11
N ALA A 37 -12.44 5.48 -0.95
CA ALA A 37 -11.22 4.75 -1.18
C ALA A 37 -10.16 5.67 -1.80
N LEU A 38 -8.90 5.31 -1.61
CA LEU A 38 -7.73 5.95 -2.20
C LEU A 38 -7.62 5.52 -3.67
N ASN A 39 -7.86 6.44 -4.59
CA ASN A 39 -7.70 6.26 -6.03
C ASN A 39 -6.28 6.66 -6.48
N PHE A 40 -5.49 5.68 -6.91
CA PHE A 40 -4.15 5.88 -7.46
C PHE A 40 -4.24 6.17 -8.96
N SER A 41 -3.86 7.36 -9.44
CA SER A 41 -4.11 7.76 -10.84
C SER A 41 -2.98 7.47 -11.83
N SER A 42 -1.77 7.13 -11.35
CA SER A 42 -0.57 6.89 -12.15
C SER A 42 0.16 5.61 -11.72
N ASN A 43 1.08 5.11 -12.54
CA ASN A 43 1.91 3.94 -12.19
C ASN A 43 3.00 4.24 -11.16
N THR A 44 3.17 5.52 -10.80
CA THR A 44 4.11 6.01 -9.80
C THR A 44 3.40 6.56 -8.56
N SER A 45 2.08 6.37 -8.46
CA SER A 45 1.29 6.86 -7.34
C SER A 45 1.70 6.17 -6.04
N LEU A 46 1.75 6.94 -4.95
CA LEU A 46 2.11 6.41 -3.64
C LEU A 46 1.31 7.10 -2.53
N TYR A 47 0.93 6.32 -1.53
CA TYR A 47 0.34 6.81 -0.29
C TYR A 47 1.16 6.30 0.88
N LYS A 48 1.79 7.22 1.60
CA LYS A 48 2.87 6.94 2.54
C LYS A 48 2.45 7.27 3.95
N ILE A 49 2.59 6.31 4.86
CA ILE A 49 2.14 6.43 6.23
C ILE A 49 3.26 5.98 7.17
N GLU A 50 3.48 6.67 8.28
CA GLU A 50 4.46 6.30 9.30
C GLU A 50 3.79 5.96 10.64
N GLY A 51 4.59 5.54 11.61
CA GLY A 51 4.13 5.24 12.97
C GLY A 51 3.86 3.76 13.25
N PHE A 52 4.00 2.90 12.24
CA PHE A 52 3.86 1.44 12.39
C PHE A 52 5.11 0.76 12.97
N THR A 53 5.72 1.33 14.01
CA THR A 53 6.95 0.81 14.62
C THR A 53 6.92 -0.67 15.04
N PRO A 54 5.76 -1.29 15.39
CA PRO A 54 5.71 -2.72 15.67
C PRO A 54 5.93 -3.62 14.44
N LEU A 55 5.61 -3.17 13.22
CA LEU A 55 5.65 -4.02 12.01
C LEU A 55 7.05 -4.46 11.57
N GLY A 56 8.09 -3.83 12.08
CA GLY A 56 9.49 -4.12 11.75
C GLY A 56 10.29 -4.48 13.00
N GLN A 57 9.59 -4.90 14.05
CA GLN A 57 10.19 -5.71 15.08
C GLN A 57 10.23 -7.17 14.61
N SER A 58 11.37 -7.82 14.80
CA SER A 58 11.51 -9.24 14.50
C SER A 58 10.54 -10.06 15.34
N ASN A 59 9.97 -11.11 14.74
CA ASN A 59 9.02 -12.03 15.39
C ASN A 59 7.71 -11.39 15.89
N GLN A 60 7.32 -10.22 15.40
CA GLN A 60 6.03 -9.62 15.70
C GLN A 60 4.97 -10.13 14.70
N PRO A 61 3.92 -10.85 15.16
CA PRO A 61 2.80 -11.21 14.29
C PRO A 61 2.03 -9.97 13.84
N TYR A 62 1.60 -9.96 12.58
CA TYR A 62 0.78 -8.91 11.99
C TYR A 62 -0.28 -9.50 11.05
N SER A 63 -1.37 -8.76 10.86
CA SER A 63 -2.41 -9.09 9.88
C SER A 63 -2.82 -7.82 9.13
N VAL A 64 -3.01 -7.93 7.82
CA VAL A 64 -3.50 -6.83 6.99
C VAL A 64 -4.75 -7.27 6.24
N SER A 65 -5.75 -6.41 6.19
CA SER A 65 -6.99 -6.60 5.45
C SER A 65 -7.30 -5.34 4.66
N LEU A 66 -7.65 -5.48 3.38
CA LEU A 66 -7.97 -4.36 2.51
C LEU A 66 -8.95 -4.77 1.42
N TRP A 67 -9.70 -3.79 0.92
CA TRP A 67 -10.42 -3.90 -0.35
C TRP A 67 -9.55 -3.30 -1.45
N THR A 68 -9.45 -3.99 -2.59
CA THR A 68 -8.72 -3.52 -3.77
C THR A 68 -9.54 -3.79 -5.02
N GLN A 69 -9.46 -2.87 -5.98
CA GLN A 69 -10.03 -3.01 -7.31
C GLN A 69 -8.97 -2.63 -8.35
N PRO A 70 -8.22 -3.61 -8.88
CA PRO A 70 -7.23 -3.38 -9.92
C PRO A 70 -7.84 -2.92 -11.24
N ALA A 71 -7.39 -1.78 -11.80
CA ALA A 71 -7.75 -1.41 -13.17
C ALA A 71 -6.79 -2.00 -14.22
N THR A 72 -5.51 -2.20 -13.87
CA THR A 72 -4.50 -2.81 -14.73
C THR A 72 -3.62 -3.76 -13.95
N ILE A 73 -3.57 -5.02 -14.38
CA ILE A 73 -2.77 -6.06 -13.75
C ILE A 73 -1.35 -6.04 -14.32
N GLN A 74 -0.57 -5.06 -13.90
CA GLN A 74 0.88 -5.07 -14.10
C GLN A 74 1.56 -5.49 -12.80
N GLU A 75 2.80 -5.97 -12.87
CA GLU A 75 3.57 -6.29 -11.67
C GLU A 75 3.68 -5.03 -10.80
N ALA A 76 3.12 -5.09 -9.59
CA ALA A 76 2.96 -3.93 -8.73
C ALA A 76 3.05 -4.32 -7.26
N SER A 77 3.80 -3.53 -6.49
CA SER A 77 3.73 -3.58 -5.03
C SER A 77 2.42 -2.93 -4.60
N LEU A 78 1.67 -3.59 -3.71
CA LEU A 78 0.46 -3.06 -3.07
C LEU A 78 0.80 -2.48 -1.70
N ILE A 79 1.61 -3.22 -0.94
CA ILE A 79 2.03 -2.85 0.40
C ILE A 79 3.53 -3.03 0.47
N HIS A 80 4.21 -1.91 0.70
CA HIS A 80 5.63 -1.83 0.93
C HIS A 80 5.90 -1.39 2.36
N LEU A 81 6.85 -2.05 3.03
CA LEU A 81 7.29 -1.70 4.36
C LEU A 81 8.80 -1.40 4.32
N SER A 82 9.20 -0.27 4.88
CA SER A 82 10.62 0.12 4.95
C SER A 82 11.03 0.62 6.34
N ALA A 83 12.31 0.45 6.66
CA ALA A 83 12.92 0.96 7.88
C ALA A 83 12.82 2.50 7.94
N GLN A 84 13.16 3.15 6.83
CA GLN A 84 13.26 4.59 6.67
C GLN A 84 12.15 5.13 5.77
N ASN A 85 11.89 6.43 5.87
CA ASN A 85 10.76 7.10 5.20
C ASN A 85 11.05 7.51 3.74
N ASP A 86 12.20 7.12 3.22
CA ASP A 86 12.64 7.32 1.83
C ASP A 86 12.72 5.96 1.09
N GLY A 87 12.24 4.89 1.72
CA GLY A 87 12.35 3.53 1.19
C GLY A 87 13.72 2.88 1.38
N GLN A 88 14.63 3.48 2.15
CA GLN A 88 15.97 2.94 2.43
C GLN A 88 16.00 2.01 3.66
N GLY A 89 17.12 1.31 3.82
CA GLY A 89 17.34 0.34 4.90
C GLY A 89 16.84 -1.06 4.53
N TRP A 90 16.20 -1.75 5.47
CA TRP A 90 15.44 -2.96 5.11
C TRP A 90 14.12 -2.54 4.46
N CYS A 91 13.75 -3.24 3.39
CA CYS A 91 12.53 -2.97 2.64
C CYS A 91 11.90 -4.29 2.16
N ILE A 92 10.59 -4.42 2.32
CA ILE A 92 9.85 -5.66 2.05
C ILE A 92 8.53 -5.30 1.39
N ASP A 93 8.24 -5.92 0.24
CA ASP A 93 6.90 -5.91 -0.34
C ASP A 93 6.07 -7.00 0.33
N LEU A 94 5.19 -6.60 1.26
CA LEU A 94 4.32 -7.51 1.99
C LEU A 94 3.25 -8.12 1.10
N LEU A 95 2.75 -7.33 0.14
CA LEU A 95 1.70 -7.73 -0.78
C LEU A 95 1.94 -7.05 -2.12
N GLY A 96 1.69 -7.77 -3.21
CA GLY A 96 1.72 -7.23 -4.57
C GLY A 96 0.94 -8.10 -5.55
N PHE A 97 0.92 -7.67 -6.80
CA PHE A 97 0.36 -8.43 -7.93
C PHE A 97 1.47 -8.92 -8.84
N LEU A 98 1.30 -10.14 -9.36
CA LEU A 98 2.01 -10.60 -10.54
C LEU A 98 1.30 -10.11 -11.81
N VAL A 99 2.00 -10.09 -12.93
CA VAL A 99 1.42 -9.85 -14.26
C VAL A 99 0.27 -10.82 -14.62
N SER A 100 0.19 -11.98 -13.97
CA SER A 100 -0.92 -12.92 -14.13
C SER A 100 -2.18 -12.54 -13.35
N GLY A 101 -2.12 -11.54 -12.47
CA GLY A 101 -3.20 -11.18 -11.55
C GLY A 101 -3.23 -11.96 -10.26
N ALA A 102 -2.32 -12.92 -10.11
CA ALA A 102 -2.11 -13.58 -8.83
C ALA A 102 -1.58 -12.59 -7.79
N ILE A 103 -2.08 -12.75 -6.57
CA ILE A 103 -1.58 -12.03 -5.40
C ILE A 103 -0.30 -12.73 -4.93
N LEU A 104 0.77 -11.96 -4.76
CA LEU A 104 2.02 -12.40 -4.17
C LEU A 104 2.17 -11.79 -2.78
N SER A 105 2.46 -12.61 -1.78
CA SER A 105 2.95 -12.14 -0.48
C SER A 105 4.40 -12.60 -0.29
N ARG A 106 5.30 -11.71 0.12
CA ARG A 106 6.65 -12.08 0.53
C ARG A 106 6.79 -11.91 2.05
N ARG A 107 7.56 -12.81 2.65
CA ARG A 107 7.85 -12.83 4.08
C ARG A 107 9.31 -12.45 4.31
#